data_AF-A0A6B0DJU8-F1
#
_entry.id   AF-A0A6B0DJU8-F1
#
_cell.length_a   1.000
_cell.length_b   1.000
_cell.length_c   1.000
_cell.angle_alpha   90.00
_cell.angle_beta   90.00
_cell.angle_gamma   90.00
#
_symmetry.space_group_name_H-M   'P 1'
#
loop_
_entity.id
_entity.type
_entity.pdbx_description
1 polymer ?
#
loop_
_entity_poly.entity_id
_entity_poly.type
_entity_poly.pdbx_seq_one_letter_code
_entity_poly.pdbx_strand_id
1 'polypeptide(L)'
;MNEHSIIKKALVFAIALAMILSILPAVLHSANATTISNQLSSQGTVNPLSKVDPSLLNSTGIERILVLGTGSSLDLKNGMGVMGVYPIGKYFIASGFSTASQIKELAKNSNILRIVPDVKLNYSQPKNIESQAIQPDLYQARNILGVNQAYNAFGVNGTGVNVAIVDTGTFFGNPNLQNSIARDSSGRPVYMDAD
;
A
#
# COMPACT_ATOMS: atom_id res chain seq x y z
N MET A 1 10.33 26.90 -32.67
CA MET A 1 9.03 26.52 -32.09
C MET A 1 8.24 27.82 -31.94
N ASN A 2 7.18 28.03 -32.75
CA ASN A 2 6.53 29.35 -32.86
C ASN A 2 5.88 29.78 -31.54
N GLU A 3 6.22 30.98 -31.05
CA GLU A 3 5.67 31.58 -29.82
C GLU A 3 4.14 31.60 -29.79
N HIS A 4 3.50 31.73 -30.96
CA HIS A 4 2.05 31.63 -31.13
C HIS A 4 1.44 30.30 -30.70
N SER A 5 2.20 29.20 -30.69
CA SER A 5 1.74 27.87 -30.24
C SER A 5 1.79 27.73 -28.72
N ILE A 6 2.75 28.40 -28.08
CA ILE A 6 2.95 28.37 -26.62
C ILE A 6 1.84 29.17 -25.93
N ILE A 7 1.51 30.35 -26.46
CA ILE A 7 0.47 31.23 -25.92
C ILE A 7 -0.92 30.58 -26.02
N LYS A 8 -1.22 29.90 -27.12
CA LYS A 8 -2.50 29.18 -27.30
C LYS A 8 -2.64 28.00 -26.32
N LYS A 9 -1.55 27.27 -26.04
CA LYS A 9 -1.57 26.14 -25.08
C LYS A 9 -1.71 26.61 -23.63
N ALA A 10 -1.03 27.70 -23.26
CA ALA A 10 -1.15 28.30 -21.93
C ALA A 10 -2.57 28.83 -21.65
N LEU A 11 -3.20 29.46 -22.66
CA LEU A 11 -4.56 30.00 -22.53
C LEU A 11 -5.61 28.88 -22.36
N VAL A 12 -5.48 27.77 -23.10
CA VAL A 12 -6.38 26.61 -22.97
C VAL A 12 -6.24 25.94 -21.61
N PHE A 13 -5.01 25.86 -21.06
CA PHE A 13 -4.77 25.29 -19.74
C PHE A 13 -5.37 26.14 -18.60
N ALA A 14 -5.28 27.47 -18.70
CA ALA A 14 -5.87 28.38 -17.70
C ALA A 14 -7.40 28.31 -17.66
N ILE A 15 -8.06 28.18 -18.82
CA ILE A 15 -9.52 28.05 -18.91
C ILE A 15 -9.98 26.69 -18.36
N ALA A 16 -9.25 25.61 -18.64
CA ALA A 16 -9.56 24.29 -18.09
C ALA A 16 -9.44 24.25 -16.55
N LEU A 17 -8.42 24.92 -15.99
CA LEU A 17 -8.23 25.00 -14.54
C LEU A 17 -9.34 25.81 -13.85
N ALA A 18 -9.79 26.90 -14.47
CA ALA A 18 -10.88 27.73 -13.95
C ALA A 18 -12.24 26.99 -13.96
N MET A 19 -12.51 26.17 -14.99
CA MET A 19 -13.73 25.36 -15.02
C MET A 19 -13.72 24.26 -13.94
N ILE A 20 -12.58 23.66 -13.64
CA ILE A 20 -12.46 22.61 -12.60
C ILE A 20 -12.69 23.19 -11.19
N LEU A 21 -12.27 24.43 -10.94
CA LEU A 21 -12.51 25.10 -9.65
C LEU A 21 -13.99 25.51 -9.45
N SER A 22 -14.75 25.73 -10.52
CA SER A 22 -16.17 26.14 -10.42
C SER A 22 -17.16 25.01 -10.08
N ILE A 23 -16.70 23.75 -10.01
CA ILE A 23 -17.55 22.57 -9.73
C ILE A 23 -17.38 22.05 -8.29
N LEU A 24 -16.57 22.70 -7.45
CA LEU A 24 -16.55 22.37 -6.02
C LEU A 24 -17.75 23.03 -5.32
N PRO A 25 -18.62 22.25 -4.66
CA PRO A 25 -19.67 22.85 -3.84
C PRO A 25 -19.04 23.60 -2.67
N ALA A 26 -19.35 24.89 -2.56
CA ALA A 26 -19.03 25.71 -1.40
C ALA A 26 -19.85 25.20 -0.21
N VAL A 27 -19.31 24.24 0.53
CA VAL A 27 -19.81 23.84 1.85
C VAL A 27 -18.77 24.22 2.88
N LEU A 28 -18.76 25.50 3.25
CA LEU A 28 -18.36 25.91 4.60
C LEU A 28 -19.63 26.32 5.33
N HIS A 29 -20.23 25.37 6.05
CA HIS A 29 -21.09 25.69 7.18
C HIS A 29 -20.26 25.56 8.45
N SER A 30 -20.15 26.67 9.18
CA SER A 30 -19.52 26.76 10.49
C SER A 30 -20.26 25.89 11.51
N ALA A 31 -19.81 24.66 11.72
CA ALA A 31 -20.12 23.91 12.93
C ALA A 31 -19.13 24.37 14.01
N ASN A 32 -19.65 25.06 15.04
CA ASN A 32 -18.89 25.49 16.20
C ASN A 32 -18.17 24.28 16.84
N ALA A 33 -16.84 24.33 16.89
CA ALA A 33 -16.00 23.27 17.47
C ALA A 33 -16.32 22.94 18.94
N THR A 34 -16.99 23.86 19.65
CA THR A 34 -17.34 23.75 21.06
C THR A 34 -18.48 22.78 21.35
N THR A 35 -19.33 22.45 20.36
CA THR A 35 -20.44 21.49 20.56
C THR A 35 -19.97 20.04 20.34
N ILE A 36 -18.91 19.82 19.55
CA ILE A 36 -18.35 18.49 19.28
C ILE A 36 -17.49 18.00 20.45
N SER A 37 -16.83 18.90 21.18
CA SER A 37 -15.99 18.54 22.34
C SER A 37 -16.76 17.94 23.52
N ASN A 38 -18.06 18.24 23.65
CA ASN A 38 -18.89 17.71 24.76
C ASN A 38 -19.60 16.39 24.43
N GLN A 39 -19.50 15.90 23.19
CA GLN A 39 -20.03 14.57 22.79
C GLN A 39 -18.91 13.52 22.65
N LEU A 40 -17.63 13.93 22.67
CA LEU A 40 -16.48 13.03 22.60
C LEU A 40 -15.91 12.64 23.99
N SER A 41 -16.46 13.22 25.06
CA SER A 41 -16.07 12.97 26.45
C SER A 41 -16.88 11.86 27.14
N SER A 42 -17.87 11.26 26.47
CA SER A 42 -18.35 9.93 26.83
C SER A 42 -17.48 8.88 26.15
N GLN A 43 -16.26 8.67 26.63
CA GLN A 43 -15.53 7.43 26.37
C GLN A 43 -16.30 6.29 27.06
N GLY A 44 -17.39 5.84 26.42
CA GLY A 44 -17.90 4.50 26.64
C GLY A 44 -16.73 3.55 26.42
N THR A 45 -16.51 2.65 27.37
CA THR A 45 -15.47 1.62 27.30
C THR A 45 -15.64 0.87 25.98
N VAL A 46 -14.83 1.22 24.97
CA VAL A 46 -14.88 0.55 23.68
C VAL A 46 -14.52 -0.90 23.95
N ASN A 47 -15.47 -1.82 23.70
CA ASN A 47 -15.27 -3.24 23.93
C ASN A 47 -13.95 -3.66 23.24
N PRO A 48 -12.93 -4.13 23.98
CA PRO A 48 -11.62 -4.45 23.39
C PRO A 48 -11.71 -5.45 22.24
N LEU A 49 -12.70 -6.35 22.27
CA LEU A 49 -12.91 -7.36 21.24
C LEU A 49 -13.39 -6.77 19.90
N SER A 50 -13.86 -5.53 19.86
CA SER A 50 -14.20 -4.83 18.61
C SER A 50 -13.01 -4.66 17.66
N LYS A 51 -11.77 -4.77 18.19
CA LYS A 51 -10.53 -4.74 17.42
C LYS A 51 -10.21 -6.05 16.71
N VAL A 52 -10.89 -7.14 17.07
CA VAL A 52 -10.61 -8.50 16.60
C VAL A 52 -11.54 -8.84 15.47
N ASP A 53 -11.00 -9.42 14.40
CA ASP A 53 -11.82 -10.03 13.36
C ASP A 53 -12.68 -11.18 13.95
N PRO A 54 -14.00 -11.20 13.74
CA PRO A 54 -14.88 -12.20 14.34
C PRO A 54 -14.49 -13.65 14.05
N SER A 55 -13.87 -13.92 12.90
CA SER A 55 -13.40 -15.27 12.53
C SER A 55 -12.38 -15.84 13.53
N LEU A 56 -11.67 -14.97 14.25
CA LEU A 56 -10.62 -15.35 15.20
C LEU A 56 -11.14 -15.58 16.64
N LEU A 57 -12.35 -15.11 16.98
CA LEU A 57 -12.83 -15.12 18.37
C LEU A 57 -13.14 -16.52 18.89
N ASN A 58 -13.47 -17.44 17.99
CA ASN A 58 -13.87 -18.82 18.26
C ASN A 58 -13.02 -19.84 17.48
N SER A 59 -11.83 -19.46 17.01
CA SER A 59 -10.97 -20.38 16.28
C SER A 59 -10.52 -21.55 17.15
N THR A 60 -10.46 -22.74 16.56
CA THR A 60 -10.02 -23.97 17.22
C THR A 60 -8.56 -24.25 16.86
N GLY A 61 -7.63 -23.80 17.70
CA GLY A 61 -6.20 -24.06 17.51
C GLY A 61 -5.35 -22.80 17.50
N ILE A 62 -4.21 -22.89 16.81
CA ILE A 62 -3.25 -21.81 16.61
C ILE A 62 -3.50 -21.22 15.22
N GLU A 63 -3.85 -19.93 15.16
CA GLU A 63 -4.09 -19.19 13.93
C GLU A 63 -2.90 -18.30 13.58
N ARG A 64 -2.67 -18.09 12.27
CA ARG A 64 -1.81 -17.00 11.80
C ARG A 64 -2.59 -15.70 11.80
N ILE A 65 -2.03 -14.67 12.40
CA ILE A 65 -2.66 -13.36 12.54
C ILE A 65 -1.73 -12.24 12.11
N LEU A 66 -2.34 -11.15 11.65
CA LEU A 66 -1.71 -9.85 11.49
C LEU A 66 -2.25 -8.90 12.58
N VAL A 67 -1.34 -8.17 13.20
CA VAL A 67 -1.63 -7.22 14.26
C VAL A 67 -1.18 -5.83 13.84
N LEU A 68 -2.12 -4.89 13.80
CA LEU A 68 -1.82 -3.47 13.66
C LEU A 68 -1.75 -2.85 15.06
N GLY A 69 -0.60 -2.28 15.40
CA GLY A 69 -0.37 -1.63 16.69
C GLY A 69 0.36 -0.31 16.57
N THR A 70 0.56 0.32 17.73
CA THR A 70 1.36 1.53 17.94
C THR A 70 2.34 1.29 19.07
N GLY A 71 3.38 2.12 19.19
CA GLY A 71 4.35 1.97 20.28
C GLY A 71 5.34 0.84 20.02
N SER A 72 5.54 -0.04 21.00
CA SER A 72 6.59 -1.05 20.97
C SER A 72 6.05 -2.42 20.58
N SER A 73 6.79 -3.21 19.79
CA SER A 73 6.45 -4.61 19.53
C SER A 73 6.50 -5.49 20.78
N LEU A 74 7.09 -5.02 21.89
CA LEU A 74 7.00 -5.67 23.20
C LEU A 74 5.56 -5.77 23.71
N ASP A 75 4.66 -4.92 23.21
CA ASP A 75 3.22 -4.96 23.52
C ASP A 75 2.52 -6.24 23.02
N LEU A 76 3.19 -7.01 22.15
CA LEU A 76 2.74 -8.30 21.63
C LEU A 76 3.11 -9.48 22.54
N LYS A 77 3.97 -9.24 23.54
CA LYS A 77 4.48 -10.28 24.44
C LYS A 77 3.32 -10.98 25.14
N ASN A 78 3.38 -12.32 25.19
CA ASN A 78 2.35 -13.22 25.74
C ASN A 78 1.04 -13.31 24.95
N GLY A 79 0.78 -12.39 24.01
CA GLY A 79 -0.43 -12.37 23.18
C GLY A 79 -0.27 -13.04 21.82
N MET A 80 0.96 -13.29 21.35
CA MET A 80 1.26 -14.05 20.14
C MET A 80 2.71 -14.53 20.10
N GLY A 81 3.00 -15.59 19.33
CA GLY A 81 4.33 -15.92 18.87
C GLY A 81 4.68 -15.08 17.64
N VAL A 82 5.51 -14.05 17.83
CA VAL A 82 5.87 -13.08 16.78
C VAL A 82 6.84 -13.72 15.78
N MET A 83 6.50 -13.64 14.48
CA MET A 83 7.38 -14.02 13.37
C MET A 83 8.11 -12.81 12.79
N GLY A 84 7.37 -11.72 12.55
CA GLY A 84 7.92 -10.52 11.93
C GLY A 84 7.23 -9.26 12.46
N VAL A 85 7.97 -8.16 12.48
CA VAL A 85 7.47 -6.83 12.84
C VAL A 85 7.95 -5.83 11.80
N TYR A 86 7.00 -5.14 11.18
CA TYR A 86 7.21 -4.19 10.10
C TYR A 86 6.81 -2.79 10.60
N PRO A 87 7.79 -1.93 10.96
CA PRO A 87 7.49 -0.59 11.42
C PRO A 87 7.00 0.29 10.26
N ILE A 88 5.92 1.05 10.49
CA ILE A 88 5.30 1.96 9.52
C ILE A 88 5.02 3.30 10.22
N GLY A 89 6.01 4.18 10.20
CA GLY A 89 5.96 5.44 10.95
C GLY A 89 5.81 5.19 12.45
N LYS A 90 4.74 5.70 13.06
CA LYS A 90 4.41 5.48 14.50
C LYS A 90 3.64 4.18 14.77
N TYR A 91 3.32 3.43 13.71
CA TYR A 91 2.59 2.17 13.77
C TYR A 91 3.53 0.99 13.48
N PHE A 92 3.05 -0.22 13.72
CA PHE A 92 3.67 -1.43 13.22
C PHE A 92 2.60 -2.41 12.74
N ILE A 93 2.97 -3.24 11.76
CA ILE A 93 2.27 -4.48 11.44
C ILE A 93 3.14 -5.62 11.95
N ALA A 94 2.57 -6.53 12.73
CA ALA A 94 3.25 -7.74 13.16
C ALA A 94 2.52 -8.97 12.64
N SER A 95 3.28 -9.97 12.20
CA SER A 95 2.77 -11.28 11.82
C SER A 95 3.18 -12.33 12.85
N GLY A 96 2.34 -13.34 13.04
CA GLY A 96 2.69 -14.47 13.89
C GLY A 96 1.50 -15.34 14.25
N PHE A 97 1.67 -16.12 15.31
CA PHE A 97 0.75 -17.18 15.69
C PHE A 97 0.07 -16.91 17.01
N SER A 98 -1.23 -17.18 17.12
CA SER A 98 -1.96 -17.01 18.37
C SER A 98 -3.16 -17.94 18.48
N THR A 99 -3.50 -18.33 19.71
CA THR A 99 -4.79 -18.97 20.03
C THR A 99 -5.88 -17.92 20.24
N ALA A 100 -7.15 -18.32 20.12
CA ALA A 100 -8.29 -17.44 20.41
C ALA A 100 -8.25 -16.83 21.82
N SER A 101 -7.74 -17.58 22.82
CA SER A 101 -7.57 -17.08 24.19
C SER A 101 -6.54 -15.94 24.26
N GLN A 102 -5.37 -16.14 23.65
CA GLN A 102 -4.32 -15.13 23.59
C GLN A 102 -4.74 -13.89 22.78
N ILE A 103 -5.52 -14.06 21.71
CA ILE A 103 -6.08 -12.94 20.94
C ILE A 103 -6.98 -12.05 21.81
N LYS A 104 -7.82 -12.66 22.65
CA LYS A 104 -8.71 -11.93 23.58
C LYS A 104 -7.91 -11.14 24.62
N GLU A 105 -6.80 -11.70 25.10
CA GLU A 105 -5.87 -10.96 25.99
C GLU A 105 -5.15 -9.83 25.25
N LEU A 106 -4.63 -10.09 24.05
CA LEU A 106 -3.94 -9.10 23.22
C LEU A 106 -4.85 -7.90 22.89
N ALA A 107 -6.13 -8.14 22.63
CA ALA A 107 -7.11 -7.10 22.31
C ALA A 107 -7.31 -6.07 23.45
N LYS A 108 -7.08 -6.48 24.72
CA LYS A 108 -7.17 -5.59 25.90
C LYS A 108 -6.09 -4.52 25.92
N ASN A 109 -4.96 -4.75 25.25
CA ASN A 109 -3.90 -3.76 25.16
C ASN A 109 -4.36 -2.55 24.32
N SER A 110 -4.25 -1.35 24.87
CA SER A 110 -4.66 -0.10 24.22
C SER A 110 -3.82 0.23 22.98
N ASN A 111 -2.57 -0.26 22.93
CA ASN A 111 -1.65 -0.02 21.82
C ASN A 111 -1.98 -0.87 20.60
N ILE A 112 -2.80 -1.90 20.76
CA ILE A 112 -3.31 -2.74 19.67
C ILE A 112 -4.55 -2.08 19.08
N LEU A 113 -4.53 -1.88 17.76
CA LEU A 113 -5.58 -1.21 17.01
C LEU A 113 -6.46 -2.21 16.27
N ARG A 114 -5.86 -3.26 15.71
CA ARG A 114 -6.59 -4.28 14.96
C ARG A 114 -5.87 -5.63 14.98
N ILE A 115 -6.64 -6.71 15.03
CA ILE A 115 -6.18 -8.09 14.87
C ILE A 115 -7.02 -8.74 13.77
N VAL A 116 -6.38 -9.25 12.72
CA VAL A 116 -7.03 -9.89 11.56
C VAL A 116 -6.34 -11.20 11.20
N PRO A 117 -7.04 -12.15 10.56
CA PRO A 117 -6.40 -13.37 10.06
C PRO A 117 -5.34 -13.02 9.00
N ASP A 118 -4.23 -13.76 9.03
CA ASP A 118 -3.25 -13.76 7.94
C ASP A 118 -3.75 -14.72 6.85
N VAL A 119 -4.35 -14.15 5.80
CA VAL A 119 -5.04 -14.91 4.75
C VAL A 119 -4.15 -15.15 3.53
N LYS A 120 -4.19 -16.38 3.01
CA LYS A 120 -3.51 -16.70 1.75
C LYS A 120 -4.19 -15.96 0.60
N LEU A 121 -3.42 -15.19 -0.17
CA LEU A 121 -3.90 -14.57 -1.40
C LEU A 121 -4.25 -15.65 -2.44
N ASN A 122 -5.46 -15.59 -2.98
CA ASN A 122 -5.87 -16.41 -4.11
C ASN A 122 -5.74 -15.58 -5.40
N TYR A 123 -4.67 -15.83 -6.15
CA TYR A 123 -4.46 -15.23 -7.46
C TYR A 123 -4.61 -16.31 -8.52
N SER A 124 -5.27 -15.96 -9.62
CA SER A 124 -5.31 -16.83 -10.79
C SER A 124 -3.90 -16.93 -11.36
N GLN A 125 -3.27 -18.09 -11.20
CA GLN A 125 -2.10 -18.40 -12.01
C GLN A 125 -2.55 -18.33 -13.48
N PRO A 126 -1.82 -17.63 -14.35
CA PRO A 126 -2.08 -17.76 -15.77
C PRO A 126 -2.03 -19.25 -16.08
N LYS A 127 -3.17 -19.82 -16.52
CA LYS A 127 -3.19 -21.16 -17.11
C LYS A 127 -2.02 -21.21 -18.07
N ASN A 128 -1.18 -22.24 -18.01
CA ASN A 128 -0.11 -22.48 -18.97
C ASN A 128 -0.61 -22.07 -20.35
N ILE A 129 -0.22 -20.88 -20.79
CA ILE A 129 -0.48 -20.44 -22.14
C ILE A 129 0.60 -21.16 -22.94
N GLU A 130 0.45 -22.47 -23.09
CA GLU A 130 0.97 -23.20 -24.24
C GLU A 130 0.14 -22.81 -25.47
N SER A 131 -0.22 -21.52 -25.62
CA SER A 131 -0.73 -21.07 -26.88
C SER A 131 0.49 -20.91 -27.77
N GLN A 132 0.46 -21.64 -28.86
CA GLN A 132 1.30 -21.43 -30.04
C GLN A 132 1.06 -20.03 -30.68
N ALA A 133 0.55 -19.05 -29.92
CA ALA A 133 0.38 -17.69 -30.36
C ALA A 133 1.76 -17.00 -30.35
N ILE A 134 2.02 -16.25 -31.42
CA ILE A 134 3.19 -15.38 -31.52
C ILE A 134 3.09 -14.37 -30.38
N GLN A 135 3.93 -14.52 -29.36
CA GLN A 135 4.07 -13.53 -28.30
C GLN A 135 5.08 -12.47 -28.75
N PRO A 136 4.75 -11.18 -28.65
CA PRO A 136 5.69 -10.13 -29.01
C PRO A 136 6.88 -10.17 -28.05
N ASP A 137 8.08 -9.99 -28.60
CA ASP A 137 9.23 -9.69 -27.75
C ASP A 137 9.09 -8.29 -27.11
N LEU A 138 9.98 -7.96 -26.16
CA LEU A 138 9.96 -6.66 -25.49
C LEU A 138 10.12 -5.47 -26.46
N TYR A 139 10.80 -5.63 -27.60
CA TYR A 139 10.98 -4.56 -28.59
C TYR A 139 9.68 -4.32 -29.36
N GLN A 140 9.02 -5.39 -29.77
CA GLN A 140 7.71 -5.36 -30.42
C GLN A 140 6.65 -4.79 -29.48
N ALA A 141 6.64 -5.23 -28.22
CA ALA A 141 5.73 -4.71 -27.20
C ALA A 141 5.91 -3.20 -26.99
N ARG A 142 7.15 -2.71 -26.90
CA ARG A 142 7.44 -1.28 -26.80
C ARG A 142 6.91 -0.47 -27.99
N ASN A 143 7.02 -1.02 -29.20
CA ASN A 143 6.50 -0.36 -30.38
C ASN A 143 4.96 -0.32 -30.39
N ILE A 144 4.32 -1.45 -30.05
CA ILE A 144 2.86 -1.58 -30.00
C ILE A 144 2.26 -0.65 -28.94
N LEU A 145 2.89 -0.56 -27.76
CA LEU A 145 2.42 0.27 -26.64
C LEU A 145 2.75 1.76 -26.78
N GLY A 146 3.35 2.19 -27.89
CA GLY A 146 3.65 3.61 -28.10
C GLY A 146 4.89 4.12 -27.34
N VAL A 147 5.67 3.22 -26.70
CA VAL A 147 6.80 3.59 -25.84
C VAL A 147 7.90 4.28 -26.63
N ASN A 148 8.19 3.80 -27.85
CA ASN A 148 9.22 4.38 -28.69
C ASN A 148 8.84 5.78 -29.17
N GLN A 149 7.56 6.03 -29.44
CA GLN A 149 7.03 7.32 -29.84
C GLN A 149 7.13 8.31 -28.66
N ALA A 150 6.74 7.89 -27.45
CA ALA A 150 6.86 8.71 -26.25
C ALA A 150 8.32 9.07 -25.94
N TYR A 151 9.23 8.10 -26.04
CA TYR A 151 10.66 8.31 -25.86
C TYR A 151 11.26 9.25 -26.93
N ASN A 152 10.98 9.01 -28.21
CA ASN A 152 11.59 9.78 -29.29
C ASN A 152 11.01 11.20 -29.42
N ALA A 153 9.69 11.37 -29.24
CA ALA A 153 9.04 12.67 -29.40
C ALA A 153 9.16 13.58 -28.18
N PHE A 154 9.26 13.00 -26.98
CA PHE A 154 9.19 13.75 -25.72
C PHE A 154 10.32 13.44 -24.73
N GLY A 155 11.24 12.51 -25.04
CA GLY A 155 12.34 12.13 -24.15
C GLY A 155 11.90 11.37 -22.89
N VAL A 156 10.65 10.86 -22.85
CA VAL A 156 10.10 10.19 -21.66
C VAL A 156 10.70 8.79 -21.53
N ASN A 157 11.44 8.55 -20.45
CA ASN A 157 12.16 7.30 -20.21
C ASN A 157 11.98 6.72 -18.79
N GLY A 158 11.09 7.31 -17.98
CA GLY A 158 10.83 6.88 -16.59
C GLY A 158 11.80 7.42 -15.54
N THR A 159 12.75 8.29 -15.91
CA THR A 159 13.65 8.92 -14.92
C THR A 159 12.85 9.67 -13.85
N GLY A 160 13.18 9.43 -12.58
CA GLY A 160 12.49 10.03 -11.43
C GLY A 160 11.18 9.34 -11.04
N VAL A 161 10.79 8.25 -11.72
CA VAL A 161 9.61 7.45 -11.38
C VAL A 161 10.05 6.15 -10.72
N ASN A 162 9.51 5.89 -9.52
CA ASN A 162 9.69 4.62 -8.82
C ASN A 162 8.46 3.75 -9.01
N VAL A 163 8.66 2.49 -9.42
CA VAL A 163 7.60 1.49 -9.56
C VAL A 163 7.83 0.38 -8.54
N ALA A 164 6.88 0.20 -7.63
CA ALA A 164 6.89 -0.94 -6.70
C ALA A 164 6.18 -2.12 -7.35
N ILE A 165 6.84 -3.28 -7.40
CA ILE A 165 6.28 -4.54 -7.93
C ILE A 165 6.10 -5.49 -6.75
N VAL A 166 4.86 -5.93 -6.52
CA VAL A 166 4.52 -6.93 -5.49
C VAL A 166 4.30 -8.25 -6.20
N ASP A 167 5.31 -9.12 -6.16
CA ASP A 167 5.36 -10.45 -6.79
C ASP A 167 6.29 -11.33 -5.94
N THR A 168 6.79 -12.44 -6.48
CA THR A 168 7.74 -13.38 -5.90
C THR A 168 9.18 -12.85 -5.76
N GLY A 169 9.41 -11.57 -6.05
CA GLY A 169 10.72 -10.95 -6.07
C GLY A 169 11.35 -10.92 -7.47
N THR A 170 12.64 -10.59 -7.54
CA THR A 170 13.39 -10.54 -8.80
C THR A 170 14.85 -10.95 -8.59
N PHE A 171 15.55 -11.30 -9.68
CA PHE A 171 16.97 -11.60 -9.61
C PHE A 171 17.81 -10.32 -9.62
N PHE A 172 18.19 -9.85 -8.43
CA PHE A 172 18.94 -8.59 -8.27
C PHE A 172 20.35 -8.60 -8.89
N GLY A 173 20.89 -9.78 -9.19
CA GLY A 173 22.19 -9.95 -9.85
C GLY A 173 22.16 -9.80 -11.37
N ASN A 174 20.99 -9.64 -11.98
CA ASN A 174 20.87 -9.53 -13.45
C ASN A 174 21.52 -8.25 -13.96
N PRO A 175 22.56 -8.31 -14.82
CA PRO A 175 23.21 -7.14 -15.40
C PRO A 175 22.25 -6.18 -16.11
N ASN A 176 21.19 -6.70 -16.74
CA ASN A 176 20.21 -5.90 -17.48
C ASN A 176 19.25 -5.12 -16.57
N LEU A 177 19.21 -5.43 -15.26
CA LEU A 177 18.33 -4.76 -14.29
C LEU A 177 19.09 -3.86 -13.30
N GLN A 178 20.43 -3.87 -13.31
CA GLN A 178 21.24 -3.19 -12.29
C GLN A 178 20.93 -1.70 -12.13
N ASN A 179 20.64 -1.02 -13.24
CA ASN A 179 20.32 0.41 -13.27
C ASN A 179 18.83 0.73 -13.02
N SER A 180 17.98 -0.30 -12.96
CA SER A 180 16.53 -0.15 -12.78
C SER A 180 16.08 -0.55 -11.38
N ILE A 181 16.92 -1.26 -10.63
CA ILE A 181 16.63 -1.68 -9.25
C ILE A 181 16.89 -0.50 -8.29
N ALA A 182 15.86 -0.12 -7.53
CA ALA A 182 16.00 0.84 -6.44
C ALA A 182 16.95 0.30 -5.37
N ARG A 183 17.84 1.15 -4.85
CA ARG A 183 18.81 0.81 -3.81
C ARG A 183 18.75 1.78 -2.64
N ASP A 184 19.01 1.28 -1.44
CA ASP A 184 19.16 2.10 -0.23
C ASP A 184 20.49 2.87 -0.24
N SER A 185 20.70 3.71 0.78
CA SER A 185 21.93 4.50 0.92
C SER A 185 23.21 3.66 1.06
N SER A 186 23.07 2.37 1.38
CA SER A 186 24.17 1.41 1.50
C SER A 186 24.35 0.57 0.22
N GLY A 187 23.61 0.88 -0.85
CA GLY A 187 23.68 0.20 -2.15
C GLY A 187 22.94 -1.15 -2.19
N ARG A 188 22.17 -1.51 -1.16
CA ARG A 188 21.41 -2.76 -1.14
C ARG A 188 20.10 -2.58 -1.91
N PRO A 189 19.65 -3.58 -2.70
CA PRO A 189 18.34 -3.52 -3.33
C PRO A 189 17.24 -3.22 -2.30
N VAL A 190 16.31 -2.34 -2.66
CA VAL A 190 15.11 -2.11 -1.87
C VAL A 190 14.09 -3.17 -2.28
N TYR A 191 13.86 -4.12 -1.38
CA TYR A 191 12.82 -5.13 -1.52
C TYR A 191 12.22 -5.42 -0.15
N MET A 192 11.02 -5.99 -0.16
CA MET A 192 10.40 -6.57 1.02
C MET A 192 10.30 -8.06 0.77
N ASP A 193 11.00 -8.85 1.58
CA ASP A 193 10.77 -10.29 1.63
C ASP A 193 9.77 -10.60 2.73
N ALA A 194 8.87 -11.52 2.46
CA ALA A 194 7.81 -11.91 3.39
C ALA A 194 8.03 -13.31 3.99
N ASP A 195 9.17 -13.95 3.68
CA ASP A 195 9.53 -15.30 4.11
C ASP A 195 10.35 -15.37 5.42
#